data_AF-A0A2V6X3T1-F1
#
_entry.id   AF-A0A2V6X3T1-F1
#
_cell.length_a   1.000
_cell.length_b   1.000
_cell.length_c   1.000
_cell.angle_alpha   90.00
_cell.angle_beta   90.00
_cell.angle_gamma   90.00
#
_symmetry.space_group_name_H-M   'P 1'
#
loop_
_entity.id
_entity.type
_entity.pdbx_description
1 polymer ?
#
loop_
_entity_poly.entity_id
_entity_poly.type
_entity_poly.pdbx_seq_one_letter_code
_entity_poly.pdbx_strand_id
1 'polypeptide(L)' 'FADWREAVELGPRWKDVLDRYKVAQVLLRPDRALVSALREQGWRVVTEDALAVLLERPR' A
#
# COMPACT_ATOMS: atom_id res chain seq x y z
N PHE A 1 -9.06 -3.56 11.70
CA PHE A 1 -9.24 -2.20 11.15
C PHE A 1 -8.18 -1.20 11.62
N ALA A 2 -7.79 -1.19 12.90
CA ALA A 2 -6.75 -0.27 13.40
C ALA A 2 -5.41 -0.45 12.67
N ASP A 3 -4.91 -1.69 12.55
CA ASP A 3 -3.65 -2.01 11.86
C ASP A 3 -3.60 -1.51 10.40
N TRP A 4 -4.70 -1.66 9.66
CA TRP A 4 -4.76 -1.20 8.26
C TRP A 4 -4.76 0.33 8.17
N ARG A 5 -5.44 1.02 9.10
CA ARG A 5 -5.39 2.49 9.17
C ARG A 5 -3.97 2.95 9.48
N GLU A 6 -3.32 2.32 10.46
CA GLU A 6 -1.91 2.57 10.79
C GLU A 6 -1.02 2.38 9.55
N ALA A 7 -1.25 1.32 8.76
CA ALA A 7 -0.49 1.10 7.54
C ALA A 7 -0.70 2.18 6.48
N VAL A 8 -1.96 2.57 6.22
CA VAL A 8 -2.30 3.62 5.24
C VAL A 8 -1.72 4.99 5.64
N GLU A 9 -1.58 5.23 6.95
CA GLU A 9 -1.00 6.43 7.54
C GLU A 9 0.53 6.36 7.71
N LEU A 10 1.19 5.29 7.23
CA LEU A 10 2.63 5.05 7.40
C LEU A 10 3.09 5.01 8.87
N GLY A 11 2.24 4.48 9.75
CA GLY A 11 2.63 4.22 11.14
C GLY A 11 3.83 3.26 11.22
N PRO A 12 4.57 3.24 12.34
CA PRO A 12 5.89 2.61 12.45
C PRO A 12 5.96 1.14 12.01
N ARG A 13 4.83 0.40 12.11
CA ARG A 13 4.74 -1.03 11.80
C ARG A 13 4.04 -1.34 10.49
N TRP A 14 3.87 -0.35 9.59
CA TRP A 14 3.10 -0.53 8.37
C TRP A 14 3.58 -1.72 7.51
N LYS A 15 4.89 -1.97 7.45
CA LYS A 15 5.47 -3.12 6.75
C LYS A 15 5.06 -4.45 7.38
N ASP A 16 5.16 -4.55 8.70
CA ASP A 16 4.76 -5.74 9.46
C ASP A 16 3.29 -6.07 9.26
N VAL A 17 2.44 -5.05 9.14
CA VAL A 17 1.01 -5.22 8.82
C VAL A 17 0.87 -5.88 7.45
N LEU A 18 1.53 -5.37 6.41
CA LEU A 18 1.44 -5.94 5.06
C LEU A 18 1.96 -7.39 5.02
N ASP A 19 3.04 -7.68 5.74
CA ASP A 19 3.64 -9.00 5.80
C ASP A 19 2.78 -9.99 6.58
N ARG A 20 2.30 -9.59 7.76
CA ARG A 20 1.43 -10.41 8.62
C ARG A 20 0.18 -10.88 7.88
N TYR A 21 -0.44 -9.97 7.13
CA TYR A 21 -1.65 -10.27 6.37
C TYR A 21 -1.37 -10.80 4.96
N LYS A 22 -0.10 -11.01 4.58
CA LYS A 22 0.33 -11.47 3.25
C LYS A 22 -0.32 -10.65 2.13
N VAL A 23 -0.33 -9.33 2.30
CA VAL A 23 -0.94 -8.40 1.35
C VAL A 23 -0.16 -8.47 0.05
N ALA A 24 -0.81 -9.01 -0.99
CA ALA A 24 -0.25 -9.10 -2.33
C ALA A 24 -0.64 -7.89 -3.20
N GLN A 25 -1.79 -7.27 -2.91
CA GLN A 25 -2.34 -6.15 -3.66
C GLN A 25 -2.95 -5.10 -2.74
N VAL A 26 -2.86 -3.84 -3.13
CA VAL A 26 -3.38 -2.69 -2.39
C VAL A 26 -4.13 -1.76 -3.34
N LEU A 27 -5.39 -1.48 -3.04
CA LEU A 27 -6.19 -0.47 -3.73
C LEU A 27 -6.42 0.73 -2.80
N LEU A 28 -5.88 1.89 -3.18
CA LEU A 28 -5.95 3.12 -2.39
C LEU A 28 -6.23 4.32 -3.28
N ARG A 29 -6.64 5.44 -2.67
CA ARG A 29 -6.62 6.73 -3.38
C ARG A 29 -5.17 7.13 -3.67
N PRO A 30 -4.88 7.79 -4.81
CA PRO A 30 -3.51 8.18 -5.19
C PRO A 30 -2.79 9.09 -4.18
N ASP A 31 -3.55 9.88 -3.39
CA ASP A 31 -3.04 10.85 -2.42
C ASP A 31 -2.54 10.23 -1.10
N ARG A 32 -2.72 8.92 -0.90
CA ARG A 32 -2.33 8.26 0.36
C ARG A 32 -0.82 8.09 0.43
N ALA A 33 -0.24 8.44 1.58
CA ALA A 33 1.20 8.34 1.82
C ALA A 33 1.75 6.92 1.57
N LEU A 34 0.97 5.89 1.90
CA LEU A 34 1.31 4.50 1.63
C LEU A 34 1.56 4.22 0.13
N VAL A 35 0.89 4.91 -0.80
CA VAL A 35 1.11 4.74 -2.25
C VAL A 35 2.56 5.08 -2.63
N SER A 36 3.06 6.23 -2.16
CA SER A 36 4.44 6.66 -2.45
C SER A 36 5.44 5.65 -1.88
N ALA A 37 5.26 5.26 -0.62
CA ALA A 37 6.13 4.29 0.04
C ALA A 37 6.14 2.93 -0.67
N LEU A 38 4.98 2.44 -1.14
CA LEU A 38 4.91 1.18 -1.87
C LEU A 38 5.65 1.25 -3.21
N ARG A 39 5.54 2.36 -3.95
CA ARG A 39 6.30 2.58 -5.19
C ARG A 39 7.81 2.58 -4.93
N GLU A 40 8.27 3.25 -3.88
CA GLU A 40 9.68 3.25 -3.47
C GLU A 40 10.19 1.86 -3.05
N GLN A 41 9.32 1.00 -2.50
CA GLN A 41 9.62 -0.40 -2.18
C GLN A 41 9.52 -1.34 -3.40
N GLY A 42 9.35 -0.80 -4.62
CA GLY A 42 9.33 -1.58 -5.85
C GLY A 42 8.01 -2.30 -6.12
N TRP A 43 6.91 -1.90 -5.47
CA TRP A 43 5.58 -2.39 -5.85
C TRP A 43 5.21 -1.88 -7.23
N ARG A 44 4.61 -2.75 -8.04
CA ARG A 44 4.21 -2.46 -9.41
C ARG A 44 2.83 -1.82 -9.41
N VAL A 45 2.68 -0.68 -10.08
CA VAL A 45 1.36 -0.12 -10.39
C VAL A 45 0.70 -0.99 -11.47
N VAL A 46 -0.43 -1.61 -11.15
CA VAL A 46 -1.23 -2.43 -12.08
C VAL A 46 -2.17 -1.54 -12.88
N THR A 47 -2.83 -0.61 -12.21
CA THR A 47 -3.69 0.41 -12.83
C THR A 47 -3.77 1.64 -11.93
N GLU A 48 -3.98 2.80 -12.53
CA GLU A 48 -4.10 4.08 -11.84
C GLU A 48 -5.02 5.00 -12.63
N ASP A 49 -5.95 5.64 -11.92
CA ASP A 49 -6.79 6.72 -12.43
C ASP A 49 -6.89 7.85 -11.39
N ALA A 50 -7.79 8.81 -11.64
CA ALA A 50 -7.98 9.97 -10.76
C ALA A 50 -8.55 9.61 -9.37
N LEU A 51 -9.14 8.43 -9.20
CA LEU A 51 -9.82 8.00 -7.97
C LEU A 51 -9.03 6.95 -7.21
N ALA A 52 -8.31 6.07 -7.91
CA ALA A 52 -7.65 4.93 -7.29
C ALA A 52 -6.37 4.49 -8.01
N VAL A 53 -5.49 3.87 -7.23
CA VAL A 53 -4.30 3.17 -7.69
C VAL A 53 -4.31 1.75 -7.11
N LEU A 54 -4.13 0.77 -7.99
CA LEU A 54 -3.90 -0.62 -7.62
C LEU A 54 -2.40 -0.92 -7.72
N LEU A 55 -1.79 -1.30 -6.61
CA LEU A 55 -0.40 -1.74 -6.57
C LEU A 55 -0.32 -3.22 -6.23
N GLU A 56 0.66 -3.90 -6.81
CA GLU A 56 0.97 -5.31 -6.59
C GLU A 56 2.40 -5.47 -6.06
N ARG A 57 2.55 -6.35 -5.06
CA ARG A 57 3.83 -6.65 -4.43
C ARG A 57 4.77 -7.30 -5.45
N PRO A 58 6.07 -6.95 -5.47
CA PRO A 58 7.04 -7.66 -6.29
C PRO A 58 7.09 -9.15 -5.88
N ARG A 59 7.31 -10.01 -6.87
CA ARG A 59 7.47 -11.46 -6.65
C ARG A 59 8.76 -11.80 -5.93
#